data_AF-A0A968JB08-F1
#
_entry.id   AF-A0A968JB08-F1
#
_cell.length_a   1.000
_cell.length_b   1.000
_cell.length_c   1.000
_cell.angle_alpha   90.00
_cell.angle_beta   90.00
_cell.angle_gamma   90.00
#
_symmetry.space_group_name_H-M   'P 1'
#
loop_
_entity.id
_entity.type
_entity.pdbx_description
1 polymer ?
#
loop_
_entity_poly.entity_id
_entity_poly.type
_entity_poly.pdbx_seq_one_letter_code
_entity_poly.pdbx_strand_id
1 'polypeptide(L)' 'MPPAFGFPAHLAPLGIDFYDRAAFPEAYRGDALVAFHGSSQTSGQRAGASVLREWRAC' A
#
# COMPACT_ATOMS: atom_id res chain seq x y z
N MET A 1 -18.15 -12.19 2.45
CA MET A 1 -16.80 -11.89 2.98
C MET A 1 -16.60 -10.38 2.96
N PRO A 2 -16.17 -9.75 4.07
CA PRO A 2 -15.80 -8.34 4.08
C PRO A 2 -14.40 -8.13 3.45
N PRO A 3 -14.05 -6.89 3.04
CA PRO A 3 -12.71 -6.58 2.53
C PRO A 3 -11.66 -6.82 3.61
N ALA A 4 -10.49 -7.32 3.19
CA ALA A 4 -9.40 -7.59 4.12
C ALA A 4 -8.66 -6.33 4.59
N PHE A 5 -8.73 -5.24 3.83
CA PHE A 5 -8.14 -3.95 4.18
C PHE A 5 -8.87 -2.83 3.42
N GLY A 6 -9.08 -1.69 4.08
CA GLY A 6 -9.67 -0.50 3.48
C GLY A 6 -8.62 0.58 3.25
N PHE A 7 -8.55 1.12 2.05
CA PHE A 7 -7.69 2.25 1.73
C PHE A 7 -8.50 3.55 1.71
N PRO A 8 -7.86 4.71 1.99
CA PRO A 8 -8.48 6.00 1.71
C PRO A 8 -8.87 6.12 0.23
N ALA A 9 -9.97 6.82 -0.03
CA ALA A 9 -10.46 7.03 -1.39
C ALA A 9 -9.48 7.85 -2.25
N HIS A 10 -9.48 7.63 -3.57
CA HIS A 10 -8.78 8.41 -4.58
C HIS A 10 -7.23 8.42 -4.51
N LEU A 11 -6.62 7.40 -3.89
CA LEU A 11 -5.16 7.24 -3.86
C LEU A 11 -4.56 6.59 -5.13
N ALA A 12 -5.41 6.05 -6.01
CA ALA A 12 -5.03 5.40 -7.28
C ALA A 12 -3.91 4.35 -7.10
N PRO A 13 -4.20 3.19 -6.47
CA PRO A 13 -3.23 2.10 -6.35
C PRO A 13 -2.85 1.57 -7.74
N LEU A 14 -1.54 1.48 -7.99
CA LEU A 14 -0.98 1.01 -9.26
C LEU A 14 -0.59 -0.47 -9.22
N GLY A 15 -0.27 -0.98 -8.03
CA GLY A 15 0.18 -2.35 -7.89
C GLY A 15 0.28 -2.78 -6.43
N ILE A 16 0.26 -4.09 -6.24
CA ILE A 16 0.47 -4.77 -4.97
C ILE A 16 1.49 -5.90 -5.17
N ASP A 17 2.46 -6.02 -4.26
CA ASP A 17 3.37 -7.17 -4.17
C ASP A 17 3.27 -7.79 -2.78
N PHE A 18 3.12 -9.10 -2.70
CA PHE A 18 3.17 -9.84 -1.44
C PHE A 18 4.61 -10.31 -1.25
N TYR A 19 5.32 -9.62 -0.36
CA TYR A 19 6.77 -9.70 -0.29
C TYR A 19 7.22 -10.88 0.59
N ASP A 20 7.90 -11.86 0.00
CA ASP A 20 8.45 -13.04 0.70
C ASP A 20 9.98 -13.19 0.50
N ARG A 21 10.60 -12.23 -0.20
CA ARG A 21 12.00 -12.30 -0.64
C ARG A 21 12.99 -11.79 0.41
N ALA A 22 14.28 -11.99 0.14
CA ALA A 22 15.38 -11.64 1.06
C ALA A 22 16.10 -10.31 0.75
N ALA A 23 15.61 -9.54 -0.23
CA ALA A 23 16.27 -8.31 -0.68
C ALA A 23 16.04 -7.11 0.27
N PHE A 24 15.00 -7.15 1.09
CA PHE A 24 14.69 -6.18 2.14
C PHE A 24 14.89 -6.81 3.54
N PRO A 25 14.98 -5.98 4.61
CA PRO A 25 15.06 -6.48 5.97
C PRO A 25 13.98 -7.50 6.28
N GLU A 26 14.28 -8.46 7.15
CA GLU A 26 13.39 -9.59 7.47
C GLU A 26 11.97 -9.16 7.87
N ALA A 27 11.85 -8.01 8.55
CA ALA A 27 10.56 -7.44 8.92
C ALA A 27 9.59 -7.20 7.75
N TYR A 28 10.06 -7.11 6.51
CA TYR A 28 9.21 -6.93 5.33
C TYR A 28 8.60 -8.24 4.80
N ARG A 29 9.12 -9.40 5.26
CA ARG A 29 8.66 -10.70 4.76
C ARG A 29 7.27 -11.01 5.32
N GLY A 30 6.36 -11.41 4.44
CA GLY A 30 4.95 -11.63 4.75
C GLY A 30 4.06 -10.40 4.60
N ASP A 31 4.63 -9.24 4.21
CA ASP A 31 3.86 -8.01 4.03
C ASP A 31 3.28 -7.87 2.64
N ALA A 32 2.20 -7.10 2.53
CA ALA A 32 1.77 -6.52 1.27
C ALA A 32 2.35 -5.11 1.10
N LEU A 33 2.99 -4.87 -0.04
CA LEU A 33 3.48 -3.56 -0.46
C LEU A 33 2.56 -3.02 -1.55
N VAL A 34 1.88 -1.90 -1.28
CA VAL A 34 0.93 -1.29 -2.22
C VAL A 34 1.44 0.07 -2.67
N ALA A 35 1.68 0.21 -3.98
CA ALA A 35 2.12 1.47 -4.57
C ALA A 35 0.93 2.34 -4.97
N PHE A 36 0.89 3.59 -4.49
CA PHE A 36 -0.13 4.57 -4.80
C PHE A 36 0.42 5.66 -5.72
N HIS A 37 -0.27 5.92 -6.84
CA HIS A 37 0.06 7.04 -7.73
C HIS A 37 -0.21 8.40 -7.07
N GLY A 38 -1.21 8.45 -6.18
CA GLY A 38 -1.66 9.66 -5.50
C GLY A 38 -2.79 10.40 -6.22
N SER A 39 -3.41 11.31 -5.47
CA SER A 39 -4.61 12.01 -5.89
C SER A 39 -4.34 13.08 -6.97
N SER A 40 -5.27 13.19 -7.92
CA SER A 40 -5.27 14.20 -8.97
C SER A 40 -5.89 15.53 -8.54
N GLN A 41 -6.12 15.74 -7.24
CA GLN A 41 -6.75 16.96 -6.73
C GLN A 41 -5.87 18.18 -7.01
N THR A 42 -6.46 19.20 -7.63
CA THR A 42 -5.81 20.47 -7.97
C THR A 42 -5.91 21.51 -6.85
N SER A 43 -6.74 21.25 -5.83
CA SER A 43 -6.94 22.10 -4.65
C SER A 43 -7.07 21.24 -3.39
N GLY A 44 -6.61 21.75 -2.24
CA GLY A 44 -6.59 20.99 -0.99
C GLY A 44 -5.33 20.13 -0.81
N GLN A 45 -5.34 19.22 0.15
CA GLN A 45 -4.18 18.40 0.50
C GLN A 45 -4.08 17.18 -0.43
N ARG A 46 -2.92 17.02 -1.09
CA ARG A 46 -2.67 15.84 -1.94
C ARG A 46 -2.27 14.66 -1.07
N ALA A 47 -2.91 13.51 -1.29
CA ALA A 47 -2.62 12.25 -0.58
C ALA A 47 -2.15 11.16 -1.56
N GLY A 48 -1.37 10.19 -1.07
CA GLY A 48 -0.82 9.06 -1.85
C GLY A 48 0.65 9.27 -2.23
N ALA A 49 1.05 8.92 -3.46
CA ALA A 49 2.45 8.94 -3.92
C ALA A 49 3.41 8.22 -2.94
N SER A 50 2.98 7.05 -2.47
CA SER A 50 3.59 6.33 -1.35
C SER A 50 3.49 4.83 -1.56
N VAL A 51 4.30 4.09 -0.81
CA VAL A 51 4.16 2.65 -0.65
C VAL A 51 3.63 2.40 0.76
N LEU A 52 2.46 1.78 0.86
CA LEU A 52 1.94 1.30 2.13
C LEU A 52 2.45 -0.12 2.36
N ARG A 53 2.91 -0.38 3.59
CA ARG A 53 3.35 -1.68 4.08
C ARG A 53 2.31 -2.15 5.09
N GLU A 54 1.64 -3.25 4.77
CA GLU A 54 0.72 -3.89 5.70
C GLU A 54 1.24 -5.27 6.09
N TRP A 55 1.44 -5.47 7.40
CA TRP A 55 1.86 -6.74 7.97
C TRP A 55 0.64 -7.55 8.35
N ARG A 56 0.61 -8.80 7.89
CA ARG A 56 -0.35 -9.79 8.39
C ARG A 56 0.33 -10.60 9.49
N ALA A 57 0.20 -10.17 10.76
CA ALA A 57 0.04 -11.19 11.80
C ALA A 57 -1.35 -11.76 11.63
N CYS A 58 -1.40 -13.01 11.23
CA CYS A 58 -2.21 -14.07 11.81
C CYS A 58 -1.94 -15.34 11.02
#